data_AF-A0AAW8KM08-F1
#
_entry.id   AF-A0AAW8KM08-F1
#
_cell.length_a   1.000
_cell.length_b   1.000
_cell.length_c   1.000
_cell.angle_alpha   90.00
_cell.angle_beta   90.00
_cell.angle_gamma   90.00
#
_symmetry.space_group_name_H-M   'P 1'
#
loop_
_entity.id
_entity.type
_entity.pdbx_description
1 polymer ?
#
loop_
_entity_poly.entity_id
_entity_poly.type
_entity_poly.pdbx_seq_one_letter_code
_entity_poly.pdbx_strand_id
1 'polypeptide(L)'
;VCLTGLVSTQPFKTLIMALMGLALSTVGMDTITGVYRFTFNSVGLSDGIAFTTLVIGLFSVSEILLMLERTTIGQVALKQGKRSLFNLKEFFFSLVAIIRSSVIGFFLGILPGAGATVASAMAYTTERKMAKDSSKFGK
;
A
#
# COMPACT_ATOMS: atom_id res chain seq x y z
N VAL A 1 0.54 16.33 15.16
CA VAL A 1 -0.82 15.76 15.31
C VAL A 1 -0.99 14.44 14.54
N CYS A 2 -0.44 14.27 13.34
CA CYS A 2 -0.51 12.97 12.63
C CYS A 2 0.34 11.85 13.28
N LEU A 3 1.49 12.18 13.89
CA LEU A 3 2.35 11.21 14.58
C LEU A 3 1.69 10.61 15.85
N THR A 4 0.79 11.35 16.51
CA THR A 4 0.10 10.88 17.73
C THR A 4 -1.04 9.90 17.43
N GLY A 5 -1.59 9.91 16.22
CA GLY A 5 -2.66 8.97 15.80
C GLY A 5 -2.16 7.58 15.39
N LEU A 6 -0.87 7.46 15.06
CA LEU A 6 -0.20 6.22 14.65
C LEU A 6 0.50 5.49 15.81
N VAL A 7 0.44 6.02 17.03
CA VAL A 7 1.08 5.43 18.22
C VAL A 7 0.32 4.17 18.65
N SER A 8 0.50 3.09 17.91
CA SER A 8 0.13 1.75 18.34
C SER A 8 1.25 1.15 19.19
N THR A 9 0.89 0.70 20.38
CA THR A 9 1.49 -0.36 21.22
C THR A 9 2.97 -0.24 21.65
N GLN A 10 3.85 0.47 20.92
CA GLN A 10 5.29 0.59 21.23
C GLN A 10 5.85 1.99 20.86
N PRO A 11 5.86 2.96 21.80
CA PRO A 11 6.27 4.34 21.53
C PRO A 11 7.76 4.46 21.15
N PHE A 12 8.62 3.62 21.72
CA PHE A 12 10.06 3.65 21.46
C PHE A 12 10.41 3.31 20.00
N LYS A 13 9.76 2.29 19.43
CA LYS A 13 9.93 1.91 18.01
C LYS A 13 9.48 3.03 17.07
N THR A 14 8.39 3.70 17.43
CA THR A 14 7.86 4.85 16.66
C THR A 14 8.84 6.02 16.67
N LEU A 15 9.44 6.33 17.82
CA LEU A 15 10.43 7.39 17.95
C LEU A 15 11.67 7.12 17.08
N ILE A 16 12.19 5.89 17.11
CA ILE A 16 13.35 5.50 16.28
C ILE A 16 13.03 5.67 14.79
N MET A 17 11.87 5.18 14.33
CA MET A 17 11.46 5.30 12.93
C MET A 17 11.27 6.77 12.51
N ALA A 18 10.73 7.61 13.40
CA ALA A 18 10.58 9.04 13.14
C ALA A 18 11.93 9.75 13.01
N LEU A 19 12.88 9.45 13.90
CA LEU A 19 14.25 9.97 13.84
C LEU A 19 14.97 9.52 12.55
N MET A 20 14.77 8.26 12.14
CA MET A 20 15.34 7.73 10.91
C MET A 20 14.79 8.45 9.67
N GLY A 21 13.48 8.69 9.62
CA GLY A 21 12.85 9.46 8.55
C GLY A 21 13.31 10.91 8.52
N LEU A 22 13.47 11.54 9.69
CA LEU A 22 13.97 12.91 9.79
C LEU A 22 15.42 13.01 9.32
N ALA A 23 16.27 12.04 9.67
CA ALA A 23 17.65 11.98 9.17
C ALA A 23 17.69 11.88 7.63
N LEU A 24 16.88 11.01 7.02
CA LEU A 24 16.81 10.88 5.55
C LEU A 24 16.30 12.16 4.88
N SER A 25 15.41 12.91 5.53
CA SER A 25 14.89 14.17 5.01
C SER A 25 15.92 15.31 4.99
N THR A 26 17.04 15.18 5.71
CA THR A 26 18.10 16.20 5.72
C THR A 26 19.11 16.07 4.59
N VAL A 27 18.99 15.03 3.76
CA VAL A 27 19.85 14.79 2.60
C VAL A 27 19.44 15.73 1.45
N GLY A 28 20.40 16.49 0.92
CA GLY A 28 20.20 17.38 -0.23
C GLY A 28 20.74 18.79 -0.02
N MET A 29 20.38 19.69 -0.93
CA MET A 29 20.66 21.12 -0.81
C MET A 29 19.65 21.78 0.15
N ASP A 30 20.18 22.52 1.13
CA ASP A 30 19.35 23.41 1.95
C ASP A 30 18.86 24.60 1.10
N THR A 31 17.54 24.76 0.95
CA THR A 31 16.93 25.80 0.10
C THR A 31 17.16 27.21 0.61
N ILE A 32 17.51 27.38 1.89
CA ILE A 32 17.77 28.70 2.49
C ILE A 32 19.25 29.06 2.35
N THR A 33 20.14 28.13 2.68
CA THR A 33 21.58 28.40 2.77
C THR A 33 22.38 27.98 1.53
N GLY A 34 21.80 27.17 0.64
CA GLY A 34 22.48 26.61 -0.54
C GLY A 34 23.56 25.58 -0.21
N VAL A 35 23.71 25.21 1.06
CA VAL A 35 24.72 24.25 1.51
C VAL A 35 24.22 22.82 1.26
N TYR A 36 25.06 22.01 0.62
CA TYR A 36 24.78 20.59 0.44
C TYR A 36 25.05 19.79 1.73
N ARG A 37 24.07 19.02 2.17
CA ARG A 37 24.17 18.15 3.34
C ARG A 37 23.99 16.69 2.92
N PHE A 38 24.94 15.84 3.32
CA PHE A 38 24.91 14.39 3.07
C PHE A 38 24.79 13.98 1.58
N THR A 39 25.28 14.81 0.65
CA THR A 39 25.24 14.53 -0.80
C THR A 39 26.43 13.71 -1.30
N PHE A 40 27.49 13.55 -0.49
CA PHE A 40 28.69 12.73 -0.81
C PHE A 40 29.30 13.01 -2.19
N ASN A 41 29.24 14.26 -2.67
CA ASN A 41 29.69 14.68 -4.00
C ASN A 41 28.95 14.00 -5.19
N SER A 42 27.78 13.41 -4.95
CA SER A 42 26.91 12.84 -5.97
C SER A 42 25.84 13.83 -6.42
N VAL A 43 25.82 14.14 -7.71
CA VAL A 43 24.83 15.04 -8.33
C VAL A 43 23.40 14.52 -8.14
N GLY A 44 23.22 13.20 -8.09
CA GLY A 44 21.90 12.59 -7.90
C GLY A 44 21.31 12.80 -6.51
N LEU A 45 22.14 13.14 -5.51
CA LEU A 45 21.67 13.45 -4.15
C LEU A 45 21.55 14.95 -3.91
N SER A 46 22.01 15.80 -4.83
CA SER A 46 21.96 17.26 -4.69
C SER A 46 20.54 17.80 -4.47
N ASP A 47 19.55 17.18 -5.13
CA ASP A 47 18.13 17.53 -5.02
C ASP A 47 17.42 16.78 -3.86
N GLY A 48 18.19 16.02 -3.08
CA GLY A 48 17.70 15.18 -1.99
C GLY A 48 17.09 13.86 -2.47
N ILE A 49 16.40 13.18 -1.55
CA ILE A 49 15.74 11.89 -1.84
C ILE A 49 14.28 12.15 -2.15
N ALA A 50 13.85 11.87 -3.38
CA ALA A 50 12.46 11.97 -3.76
C ALA A 50 11.58 11.08 -2.87
N PHE A 51 10.51 11.65 -2.30
CA PHE A 51 9.59 10.94 -1.41
C PHE A 51 9.04 9.64 -2.04
N THR A 52 8.65 9.70 -3.32
CA THR A 52 8.16 8.53 -4.07
C THR A 52 9.18 7.41 -4.12
N THR A 53 10.45 7.72 -4.39
CA THR A 53 11.55 6.73 -4.43
C THR A 53 11.75 6.07 -3.08
N LEU A 54 11.70 6.86 -2.01
CA LEU A 54 11.85 6.38 -0.64
C LEU A 54 10.70 5.43 -0.27
N VAL A 55 9.46 5.81 -0.56
CA VAL A 55 8.26 4.99 -0.28
C VAL A 55 8.27 3.68 -1.06
N ILE A 56 8.55 3.73 -2.37
CA ILE A 56 8.61 2.52 -3.20
C ILE A 56 9.72 1.59 -2.71
N GLY A 57 10.92 2.13 -2.44
CA GLY A 57 12.06 1.34 -1.97
C GLY A 57 11.80 0.64 -0.64
N LEU A 58 11.35 1.38 0.38
CA LEU A 58 11.03 0.80 1.69
C LEU A 58 9.93 -0.26 1.61
N PHE A 59 8.87 0.01 0.84
CA PHE A 59 7.78 -0.93 0.65
C PHE A 59 8.27 -2.22 -0.03
N SER A 60 9.04 -2.10 -1.12
CA SER A 60 9.59 -3.25 -1.83
C SER A 60 10.48 -4.13 -0.94
N VAL A 61 11.36 -3.51 -0.13
CA VAL A 61 12.21 -4.27 0.80
C VAL A 61 11.36 -4.99 1.85
N SER A 62 10.35 -4.32 2.40
CA SER A 62 9.43 -4.94 3.37
C SER A 62 8.69 -6.14 2.76
N GLU A 63 8.18 -6.01 1.53
CA GLU A 63 7.41 -7.07 0.88
C GLU A 63 8.30 -8.28 0.55
N ILE A 64 9.55 -8.06 0.14
CA ILE A 64 10.52 -9.15 -0.12
C ILE A 64 10.84 -9.90 1.17
N LEU A 65 11.06 -9.18 2.28
CA LEU A 65 11.32 -9.82 3.58
C LEU A 65 10.12 -10.64 4.06
N LEU A 66 8.91 -10.12 3.91
CA LEU A 66 7.68 -10.85 4.23
C LEU A 66 7.46 -12.07 3.32
N MET A 67 7.78 -11.94 2.03
CA MET A 67 7.72 -13.06 1.10
C MET A 67 8.70 -14.16 1.50
N LEU A 68 9.94 -13.79 1.86
CA LEU A 68 10.96 -14.72 2.32
C LEU A 68 10.55 -15.44 3.61
N GLU A 69 9.96 -14.71 4.56
CA GLU A 69 9.41 -15.27 5.80
C GLU A 69 8.31 -16.30 5.48
N ARG A 70 7.35 -15.96 4.61
CA ARG A 70 6.26 -16.88 4.21
C ARG A 70 6.77 -18.12 3.47
N THR A 71 7.78 -17.97 2.61
CA THR A 71 8.43 -19.10 1.93
C THR A 71 9.17 -19.99 2.92
N THR A 72 9.85 -19.42 3.92
CA THR A 72 10.59 -20.17 4.94
C THR A 72 9.67 -20.94 5.88
N ILE A 73 8.49 -20.41 6.20
CA ILE A 73 7.47 -21.05 7.05
C ILE A 73 6.68 -22.14 6.29
N GLY A 74 6.97 -22.37 5.00
CA GLY A 74 6.36 -23.44 4.24
C GLY A 74 4.87 -23.21 3.96
N GLN A 75 4.46 -21.95 3.78
CA GLN A 75 3.13 -21.69 3.23
C GLN A 75 3.06 -22.24 1.81
N VAL A 76 2.47 -23.43 1.72
CA VAL A 76 2.17 -24.18 0.50
C VAL A 76 1.72 -23.19 -0.56
N ALA A 77 2.51 -23.08 -1.63
CA ALA A 77 2.11 -22.40 -2.85
C ALA A 77 0.67 -22.84 -3.14
N LEU A 78 -0.28 -21.90 -3.02
CA LEU A 78 -1.69 -22.14 -3.29
C LEU A 78 -1.73 -22.96 -4.57
N LYS A 79 -2.19 -24.22 -4.47
CA LYS A 79 -2.36 -25.12 -5.62
C LYS A 79 -3.02 -24.27 -6.69
N GLN A 80 -2.25 -23.91 -7.72
CA GLN A 80 -2.74 -23.07 -8.79
C GLN A 80 -3.84 -23.89 -9.44
N GLY A 81 -5.08 -23.58 -9.06
CA GLY A 81 -6.25 -24.30 -9.54
C GLY A 81 -6.15 -24.27 -11.04
N LYS A 82 -6.20 -25.45 -11.65
CA LYS A 82 -6.21 -25.71 -13.10
C LYS A 82 -7.45 -25.11 -13.79
N ARG A 83 -7.94 -23.94 -13.36
CA ARG A 83 -9.01 -23.22 -14.05
C ARG A 83 -8.37 -22.42 -15.16
N SER A 84 -8.38 -23.01 -16.34
CA SER A 84 -8.04 -22.33 -17.59
C SER A 84 -9.03 -21.19 -17.78
N LEU A 85 -8.50 -19.96 -17.74
CA LEU A 85 -9.02 -18.72 -18.29
C LEU A 85 -10.48 -18.32 -17.98
N PHE A 86 -10.58 -17.09 -17.50
CA PHE A 86 -11.80 -16.30 -17.31
C PHE A 86 -12.83 -16.54 -18.43
N ASN A 87 -14.01 -17.04 -18.06
CA ASN A 87 -15.08 -17.27 -19.03
C ASN A 87 -15.83 -15.95 -19.26
N LEU A 88 -16.12 -15.58 -20.51
CA LEU A 88 -16.94 -14.39 -20.83
C LEU A 88 -18.28 -14.41 -20.06
N LYS A 89 -18.85 -15.60 -19.82
CA LYS A 89 -20.07 -15.76 -19.03
C LYS A 89 -19.90 -15.32 -17.56
N GLU A 90 -18.72 -15.51 -16.98
CA GLU A 90 -18.37 -15.07 -15.62
C GLU A 90 -18.15 -13.55 -15.56
N PHE A 91 -17.61 -12.97 -16.64
CA PHE A 91 -17.49 -11.52 -16.78
C PHE A 91 -18.85 -10.84 -16.74
N PHE A 92 -19.79 -11.28 -17.59
CA PHE A 92 -21.15 -10.73 -17.63
C PHE A 92 -21.90 -10.92 -16.32
N PHE A 93 -21.70 -12.05 -15.63
CA PHE A 93 -22.27 -12.27 -14.30
C PHE A 93 -21.72 -11.29 -13.25
N SER A 94 -20.43 -10.95 -13.35
CA SER A 94 -19.74 -10.06 -12.39
C SER A 94 -19.89 -8.57 -12.73
N LEU A 95 -20.37 -8.24 -13.92
CA LEU A 95 -20.41 -6.88 -14.48
C LEU A 95 -21.21 -5.90 -13.59
N VAL A 96 -22.32 -6.37 -13.01
CA VAL A 96 -23.13 -5.58 -12.07
C VAL A 96 -22.36 -5.25 -10.79
N ALA A 97 -21.59 -6.21 -10.26
CA ALA A 97 -20.73 -5.99 -9.10
C ALA A 97 -19.57 -5.04 -9.43
N ILE A 98 -18.96 -5.18 -10.61
CA ILE A 98 -17.88 -4.32 -11.09
C ILE A 98 -18.36 -2.86 -11.21
N ILE A 99 -19.51 -2.63 -11.85
CA ILE A 99 -20.05 -1.27 -12.00
C ILE A 99 -20.33 -0.64 -10.63
N ARG A 100 -21.02 -1.35 -9.75
CA ARG A 100 -21.36 -0.83 -8.41
C ARG A 100 -20.11 -0.53 -7.58
N SER A 101 -19.15 -1.45 -7.54
CA SER A 101 -17.89 -1.25 -6.81
C SER A 101 -17.06 -0.12 -7.41
N SER A 102 -17.10 0.07 -8.73
CA SER A 102 -16.46 1.19 -9.42
C SER A 102 -17.07 2.54 -9.03
N VAL A 103 -18.40 2.62 -8.90
CA VAL A 103 -19.08 3.85 -8.43
C VAL A 103 -18.65 4.18 -7.00
N ILE A 104 -18.67 3.19 -6.09
CA ILE A 104 -18.22 3.38 -4.71
C ILE A 104 -16.74 3.79 -4.68
N GLY A 105 -15.90 3.11 -5.45
CA GLY A 105 -14.47 3.41 -5.55
C GLY A 105 -14.18 4.79 -6.14
N PHE A 106 -14.98 5.26 -7.11
CA PHE A 106 -14.86 6.59 -7.69
C PHE A 106 -15.16 7.68 -6.65
N PHE A 107 -16.28 7.56 -5.93
CA PHE A 107 -16.64 8.52 -4.88
C PHE A 107 -15.65 8.49 -3.71
N LEU A 108 -15.15 7.32 -3.31
CA LEU A 108 -14.09 7.25 -2.29
C LEU A 108 -12.74 7.73 -2.82
N GLY A 109 -12.45 7.56 -4.10
CA GLY A 109 -11.21 7.99 -4.73
C GLY A 109 -11.10 9.50 -4.91
N ILE A 110 -12.24 10.18 -5.12
CA ILE A 110 -12.29 11.65 -5.20
C ILE A 110 -12.06 12.31 -3.82
N LEU A 111 -12.29 11.58 -2.73
CA LEU A 111 -12.11 12.08 -1.37
C LEU A 111 -10.61 12.09 -1.01
N PRO A 112 -10.04 13.27 -0.70
CA PRO A 112 -8.63 13.34 -0.30
C PRO A 112 -8.42 12.56 1.00
N GLY A 113 -7.45 11.67 0.99
CA GLY A 113 -7.04 10.88 2.16
C GLY A 113 -7.76 9.54 2.37
N ALA A 114 -8.81 9.21 1.62
CA ALA A 114 -9.47 7.90 1.71
C ALA A 114 -8.69 6.79 0.97
N GLY A 115 -8.09 7.11 -0.18
CA GLY A 115 -7.18 6.21 -0.90
C GLY A 115 -7.80 4.91 -1.41
N ALA A 116 -7.01 4.17 -2.21
CA ALA A 116 -7.46 2.93 -2.85
C ALA A 116 -7.80 1.80 -1.84
N THR A 117 -7.13 1.78 -0.69
CA THR A 117 -7.30 0.74 0.33
C THR A 117 -8.67 0.82 1.01
N VAL A 118 -9.13 2.02 1.38
CA VAL A 118 -10.46 2.20 2.00
C VAL A 118 -11.56 1.96 0.97
N ALA A 119 -11.36 2.42 -0.27
CA ALA A 119 -12.26 2.10 -1.39
C ALA A 119 -12.43 0.59 -1.59
N SER A 120 -11.33 -0.16 -1.59
CA SER A 120 -11.35 -1.63 -1.75
C SER A 120 -12.04 -2.33 -0.56
N ALA A 121 -11.77 -1.88 0.67
CA ALA A 121 -12.43 -2.43 1.87
C ALA A 121 -13.94 -2.15 1.88
N MET A 122 -14.36 -0.95 1.47
CA MET A 122 -15.77 -0.57 1.36
C MET A 122 -16.47 -1.35 0.24
N ALA A 123 -15.83 -1.51 -0.92
CA ALA A 123 -16.36 -2.35 -1.99
C ALA A 123 -16.55 -3.79 -1.52
N TYR A 124 -15.55 -4.38 -0.84
CA TYR A 124 -15.63 -5.74 -0.31
C TYR A 124 -16.76 -5.90 0.72
N THR A 125 -16.88 -4.97 1.68
CA THR A 125 -17.93 -5.04 2.70
C THR A 125 -19.33 -4.85 2.10
N THR A 126 -19.47 -4.00 1.08
CA THR A 126 -20.73 -3.79 0.36
C THR A 126 -21.13 -5.02 -0.46
N GLU A 127 -20.19 -5.65 -1.15
CA GLU A 127 -20.41 -6.90 -1.87
C GLU A 127 -20.77 -8.04 -0.91
N ARG A 128 -20.06 -8.16 0.22
CA ARG A 128 -20.34 -9.17 1.24
C ARG A 128 -21.73 -9.00 1.85
N LYS A 129 -22.18 -7.77 2.11
CA LYS A 129 -23.53 -7.49 2.65
C LYS A 129 -24.64 -7.79 1.65
N MET A 130 -24.38 -7.58 0.36
CA MET A 130 -25.38 -7.76 -0.70
C MET A 130 -25.43 -9.19 -1.26
N ALA A 131 -24.46 -10.03 -0.91
CA ALA A 131 -24.47 -11.45 -1.23
C ALA A 131 -25.67 -12.13 -0.53
N LYS A 132 -26.69 -12.51 -1.33
CA LYS A 132 -27.88 -13.23 -0.85
C LYS A 132 -27.57 -14.56 -0.18
N ASP A 133 -26.47 -15.21 -0.56
CA ASP A 133 -26.02 -16.50 -0.04
C ASP A 133 -24.58 -16.37 0.49
N SER A 134 -24.44 -16.15 1.80
CA SER A 134 -23.15 -15.99 2.46
C SER A 134 -22.27 -17.25 2.36
N SER A 135 -22.82 -18.42 2.01
CA SER A 135 -22.09 -19.70 1.86
C SER A 135 -21.32 -19.81 0.52
N LYS A 136 -21.70 -18.98 -0.47
CA LYS A 136 -21.06 -18.94 -1.80
C LYS A 136 -20.11 -17.76 -1.98
N PHE A 137 -20.08 -16.81 -1.05
CA PHE A 137 -19.23 -15.63 -1.14
C PHE A 137 -17.76 -16.01 -0.95
N GLY A 138 -16.95 -15.83 -1.99
CA GLY A 138 -15.52 -16.15 -1.99
C GLY A 138 -15.14 -17.58 -2.40
N LYS A 139 -16.09 -18.38 -2.92
CA LYS A 139 -15.82 -19.69 -3.54
C LYS A 139 -15.52 -19.58 -5.04
#